data_AF-A0A3B8LV76-F1
#
_entry.id   AF-A0A3B8LV76-F1
#
_cell.length_a   1.000
_cell.length_b   1.000
_cell.length_c   1.000
_cell.angle_alpha   90.00
_cell.angle_beta   90.00
_cell.angle_gamma   90.00
#
_symmetry.space_group_name_H-M   'P 1'
#
loop_
_entity.id
_entity.type
_entity.pdbx_description
1 polymer ?
#
loop_
_entity_poly.entity_id
_entity_poly.type
_entity_poly.pdbx_seq_one_letter_code
_entity_poly.pdbx_strand_id
1 'polypeptide(L)'
;MAMRMDAAYAELVDRARRSHAANRNPAGITATDINRARLYCYGFRGQVIGTFHATRVALDQHAPANGEAAAWRQRTNDALADLADLAMDTISDDFRVVISTLHHYHTGVLRVLESLERESATAGSIHLSRITSLFQTTIETISNSGGLPCTQDTHAPEQASFVVPSLGIVIVPLVYGDFHSWNLAWLGGDERNVPTHQHERGVEIHLGYEPTHGETVLGESRCRCDEGYAMPIRSQTRHGWVNTSEEPHHVPFIFGSLDHGGWGVYLDVEARTEPVVTLESVPRDGAAFADMVYLERELDGLSTPGETTRQILIAHTVTDRDGTGGLELAASRVGPERLVFHDVRYRIVSIARGSGRVRIAGFERAVEQHDHFGIPAGMPAELIPTGDTPLVVLDTTIQTDHTGGAA
;
A
#
# COMPACT_ATOMS: atom_id res chain seq x y z
N MET A 1 -22.39 12.76 -12.17
CA MET A 1 -21.47 13.87 -11.81
C MET A 1 -20.24 13.79 -12.71
N ALA A 2 -19.49 14.86 -12.90
CA ALA A 2 -18.23 14.80 -13.67
C ALA A 2 -17.07 14.59 -12.70
N MET A 3 -16.26 13.54 -12.93
CA MET A 3 -15.04 13.27 -12.18
C MET A 3 -14.04 14.43 -12.34
N ARG A 4 -13.57 14.99 -11.23
CA ARG A 4 -12.54 16.04 -11.23
C ARG A 4 -11.17 15.44 -11.52
N MET A 5 -10.42 16.05 -12.42
CA MET A 5 -9.06 15.64 -12.75
C MET A 5 -8.20 16.85 -13.04
N ASP A 6 -6.91 16.74 -12.76
CA ASP A 6 -5.97 17.78 -13.12
C ASP A 6 -5.75 17.80 -14.64
N ALA A 7 -5.20 18.91 -15.13
CA ALA A 7 -4.99 19.11 -16.57
C ALA A 7 -4.04 18.07 -17.17
N ALA A 8 -3.05 17.60 -16.39
CA ALA A 8 -2.07 16.63 -16.85
C ALA A 8 -2.69 15.24 -17.03
N TYR A 9 -3.54 14.82 -16.11
CA TYR A 9 -4.30 13.57 -16.22
C TYR A 9 -5.29 13.64 -17.39
N ALA A 10 -6.04 14.74 -17.52
CA ALA A 10 -6.99 14.93 -18.62
C ALA A 10 -6.33 14.85 -20.00
N GLU A 11 -5.18 15.50 -20.16
CA GLU A 11 -4.42 15.46 -21.41
C GLU A 11 -3.94 14.04 -21.75
N LEU A 12 -3.44 13.29 -20.76
CA LEU A 12 -3.01 11.91 -20.96
C LEU A 12 -4.15 10.98 -21.35
N VAL A 13 -5.30 11.10 -20.69
CA VAL A 13 -6.50 10.34 -21.02
C VAL A 13 -6.96 10.64 -22.44
N ASP A 14 -6.98 11.90 -22.84
CA ASP A 14 -7.38 12.30 -24.19
C ASP A 14 -6.39 11.79 -25.25
N ARG A 15 -5.08 11.81 -24.93
CA ARG A 15 -4.03 11.22 -25.77
C ARG A 15 -4.22 9.70 -25.92
N ALA A 16 -4.46 8.99 -24.81
CA ALA A 16 -4.75 7.56 -24.82
C ALA A 16 -5.99 7.22 -25.67
N ARG A 17 -7.08 7.99 -25.49
CA ARG A 17 -8.32 7.84 -26.25
C ARG A 17 -8.12 8.05 -27.75
N ARG A 18 -7.42 9.13 -28.14
CA ARG A 18 -7.08 9.40 -29.56
C ARG A 18 -6.23 8.29 -30.15
N SER A 19 -5.24 7.80 -29.41
CA SER A 19 -4.40 6.69 -29.83
C SER A 19 -5.24 5.43 -30.07
N HIS A 20 -6.14 5.10 -29.14
CA HIS A 20 -7.02 3.94 -29.28
C HIS A 20 -7.97 4.04 -30.48
N ALA A 21 -8.53 5.23 -30.74
CA ALA A 21 -9.34 5.51 -31.93
C ALA A 21 -8.55 5.44 -33.25
N ALA A 22 -7.22 5.64 -33.18
CA ALA A 22 -6.30 5.55 -34.31
C ALA A 22 -5.60 4.18 -34.40
N ASN A 23 -6.30 3.09 -34.07
CA ASN A 23 -5.77 1.72 -34.06
C ASN A 23 -4.54 1.54 -33.15
N ARG A 24 -4.58 2.10 -31.94
CA ARG A 24 -3.52 2.01 -30.92
C ARG A 24 -2.18 2.58 -31.40
N ASN A 25 -2.23 3.65 -32.20
CA ASN A 25 -1.04 4.30 -32.75
C ASN A 25 -0.29 5.09 -31.65
N PRO A 26 0.99 4.79 -31.36
CA PRO A 26 1.76 5.49 -30.33
C PRO A 26 2.29 6.87 -30.75
N ALA A 27 2.03 7.31 -31.98
CA ALA A 27 2.52 8.59 -32.47
C ALA A 27 2.16 9.76 -31.53
N GLY A 28 3.19 10.50 -31.10
CA GLY A 28 3.05 11.65 -30.21
C GLY A 28 3.04 11.31 -28.71
N ILE A 29 3.19 10.04 -28.31
CA ILE A 29 3.42 9.68 -26.90
C ILE A 29 4.91 9.88 -26.58
N THR A 30 5.19 10.67 -25.54
CA THR A 30 6.54 11.03 -25.11
C THR A 30 6.99 10.20 -23.90
N ALA A 31 8.29 10.23 -23.57
CA ALA A 31 8.81 9.62 -22.34
C ALA A 31 8.17 10.22 -21.07
N THR A 32 7.88 11.52 -21.07
CA THR A 32 7.16 12.18 -19.97
C THR A 32 5.74 11.63 -19.82
N ASP A 33 5.04 11.39 -20.94
CA ASP A 33 3.71 10.79 -20.92
C ASP A 33 3.73 9.37 -20.34
N ILE A 34 4.71 8.57 -20.77
CA ILE A 34 4.93 7.20 -20.28
C ILE A 34 5.17 7.22 -18.76
N ASN A 35 6.13 8.02 -18.30
CA ASN A 35 6.49 8.10 -16.88
C ASN A 35 5.31 8.55 -16.01
N ARG A 36 4.57 9.57 -16.43
CA ARG A 36 3.40 10.05 -15.68
C ARG A 36 2.28 9.02 -15.67
N ALA A 37 2.01 8.37 -16.81
CA ALA A 37 1.01 7.31 -16.89
C ALA A 37 1.35 6.11 -16.01
N ARG A 38 2.62 5.70 -15.94
CA ARG A 38 3.08 4.65 -15.00
C ARG A 38 2.69 4.99 -13.57
N LEU A 39 3.00 6.20 -13.12
CA LEU A 39 2.70 6.59 -11.75
C LEU A 39 1.19 6.61 -11.45
N TYR A 40 0.36 7.11 -12.37
CA TYR A 40 -1.10 7.01 -12.23
C TYR A 40 -1.59 5.56 -12.19
N CYS A 41 -1.02 4.68 -13.02
CA CYS A 41 -1.38 3.25 -13.03
C CYS A 41 -1.04 2.57 -11.71
N TYR A 42 0.11 2.89 -11.08
CA TYR A 42 0.42 2.40 -9.74
C TYR A 42 -0.54 2.96 -8.68
N GLY A 43 -0.97 4.22 -8.82
CA GLY A 43 -2.03 4.80 -7.99
C GLY A 43 -3.33 4.00 -8.05
N PHE A 44 -3.79 3.63 -9.25
CA PHE A 44 -4.97 2.79 -9.42
C PHE A 44 -4.77 1.36 -8.96
N ARG A 45 -3.59 0.77 -9.19
CA ARG A 45 -3.25 -0.56 -8.69
C ARG A 45 -3.39 -0.65 -7.17
N GLY A 46 -3.01 0.40 -6.42
CA GLY A 46 -3.26 0.46 -4.97
C GLY A 46 -4.72 0.33 -4.55
N GLN A 47 -5.67 0.61 -5.45
CA GLN A 47 -7.09 0.58 -5.14
C GLN A 47 -7.74 -0.78 -5.26
N VAL A 48 -6.98 -1.78 -5.72
CA VAL A 48 -7.44 -3.15 -5.90
C VAL A 48 -7.90 -3.77 -4.59
N ILE A 49 -7.06 -3.66 -3.55
CA ILE A 49 -7.42 -4.00 -2.16
C ILE A 49 -7.98 -2.77 -1.40
N GLY A 50 -7.91 -1.59 -2.01
CA GLY A 50 -8.52 -0.35 -1.51
C GLY A 50 -9.96 -0.16 -1.98
N THR A 51 -10.22 0.95 -2.69
CA THR A 51 -11.61 1.34 -3.02
C THR A 51 -12.34 0.35 -3.94
N PHE A 52 -11.65 -0.42 -4.79
CA PHE A 52 -12.30 -1.38 -5.69
C PHE A 52 -12.95 -2.52 -4.91
N HIS A 53 -12.17 -3.16 -4.03
CA HIS A 53 -12.69 -4.18 -3.12
C HIS A 53 -13.71 -3.61 -2.13
N ALA A 54 -13.39 -2.50 -1.48
CA ALA A 54 -14.24 -1.90 -0.45
C ALA A 54 -15.63 -1.50 -0.99
N THR A 55 -15.70 -1.00 -2.22
CA THR A 55 -16.97 -0.63 -2.87
C THR A 55 -17.86 -1.86 -3.09
N ARG A 56 -17.28 -2.97 -3.56
CA ARG A 56 -18.02 -4.23 -3.75
C ARG A 56 -18.61 -4.72 -2.41
N VAL A 57 -17.79 -4.73 -1.35
CA VAL A 57 -18.22 -5.13 -0.01
C VAL A 57 -19.33 -4.22 0.51
N ALA A 58 -19.21 -2.90 0.32
CA ALA A 58 -20.24 -1.94 0.75
C ALA A 58 -21.57 -2.14 0.00
N LEU A 59 -21.53 -2.48 -1.29
CA LEU A 59 -22.74 -2.77 -2.07
C LEU A 59 -23.44 -4.05 -1.58
N ASP A 60 -22.67 -5.08 -1.18
CA ASP A 60 -23.21 -6.36 -0.70
C ASP A 60 -23.99 -6.21 0.62
N GLN A 61 -23.74 -5.14 1.39
CA GLN A 61 -24.45 -4.84 2.65
C GLN A 61 -25.89 -4.31 2.45
N HIS A 62 -26.27 -3.98 1.22
CA HIS A 62 -27.58 -3.38 0.93
C HIS A 62 -28.27 -4.12 -0.20
N ALA A 63 -29.49 -4.64 -0.04
CA ALA A 63 -30.18 -5.28 -1.16
C ALA A 63 -30.52 -4.26 -2.28
N PRO A 64 -30.41 -4.62 -3.59
CA PRO A 64 -30.92 -3.77 -4.66
C PRO A 64 -32.43 -3.55 -4.52
N ALA A 65 -32.89 -2.32 -4.79
CA ALA A 65 -34.31 -1.97 -4.60
C ALA A 65 -35.27 -2.67 -5.59
N ASN A 66 -34.80 -2.98 -6.80
CA ASN A 66 -35.57 -3.64 -7.85
C ASN A 66 -34.64 -4.29 -8.89
N GLY A 67 -35.22 -4.92 -9.92
CA GLY A 67 -34.45 -5.61 -10.97
C GLY A 67 -33.56 -4.70 -11.82
N GLU A 68 -33.94 -3.44 -12.02
CA GLU A 68 -33.10 -2.47 -12.72
C GLU A 68 -31.87 -2.08 -11.89
N ALA A 69 -32.07 -1.79 -10.60
CA ALA A 69 -30.98 -1.53 -9.67
C ALA A 69 -30.02 -2.73 -9.58
N ALA A 70 -30.56 -3.96 -9.56
CA ALA A 70 -29.74 -5.18 -9.58
C ALA A 70 -28.89 -5.30 -10.86
N ALA A 71 -29.42 -4.90 -12.02
CA ALA A 71 -28.67 -4.91 -13.27
C ALA A 71 -27.55 -3.85 -13.30
N TRP A 72 -27.80 -2.66 -12.76
CA TRP A 72 -26.75 -1.64 -12.58
C TRP A 72 -25.66 -2.12 -11.62
N ARG A 73 -26.04 -2.76 -10.52
CA ARG A 73 -25.08 -3.33 -9.59
C ARG A 73 -24.21 -4.41 -10.20
N GLN A 74 -24.79 -5.30 -10.99
CA GLN A 74 -24.02 -6.34 -11.67
C GLN A 74 -22.95 -5.69 -12.55
N ARG A 75 -23.30 -4.66 -13.33
CA ARG A 75 -22.33 -3.91 -14.15
C ARG A 75 -21.23 -3.24 -13.30
N THR A 76 -21.57 -2.70 -12.15
CA THR A 76 -20.59 -2.17 -11.20
C THR A 76 -19.61 -3.26 -10.76
N ASN A 77 -20.12 -4.41 -10.32
CA ASN A 77 -19.30 -5.52 -9.84
C ASN A 77 -18.41 -6.11 -10.95
N ASP A 78 -18.94 -6.25 -12.17
CA ASP A 78 -18.16 -6.71 -13.33
C ASP A 78 -17.02 -5.74 -13.66
N ALA A 79 -17.30 -4.43 -13.68
CA ALA A 79 -16.29 -3.41 -13.95
C ALA A 79 -15.22 -3.31 -12.84
N LEU A 80 -15.61 -3.53 -11.58
CA LEU A 80 -14.67 -3.60 -10.46
C LEU A 80 -13.77 -4.84 -10.55
N ALA A 81 -14.32 -5.99 -10.99
CA ALA A 81 -13.54 -7.20 -11.22
C ALA A 81 -12.53 -7.00 -12.37
N ASP A 82 -12.95 -6.43 -13.50
CA ASP A 82 -12.06 -6.10 -14.63
C ASP A 82 -10.89 -5.19 -14.19
N LEU A 83 -11.17 -4.19 -13.33
CA LEU A 83 -10.15 -3.30 -12.77
C LEU A 83 -9.18 -4.00 -11.82
N ALA A 84 -9.68 -4.96 -11.03
CA ALA A 84 -8.84 -5.76 -10.13
C ALA A 84 -7.92 -6.69 -10.93
N ASP A 85 -8.43 -7.33 -11.99
CA ASP A 85 -7.65 -8.21 -12.86
C ASP A 85 -6.56 -7.42 -13.60
N LEU A 86 -6.89 -6.24 -14.15
CA LEU A 86 -5.92 -5.36 -14.82
C LEU A 86 -4.73 -5.00 -13.93
N ALA A 87 -4.91 -4.95 -12.62
CA ALA A 87 -3.86 -4.58 -11.71
C ALA A 87 -2.80 -5.67 -11.48
N MET A 88 -3.13 -6.91 -11.81
CA MET A 88 -2.19 -8.02 -11.80
C MET A 88 -1.25 -8.00 -13.02
N ASP A 89 -1.64 -7.30 -14.09
CA ASP A 89 -0.78 -7.14 -15.26
C ASP A 89 0.40 -6.21 -14.96
N THR A 90 1.58 -6.55 -15.50
CA THR A 90 2.77 -5.71 -15.42
C THR A 90 2.51 -4.32 -16.03
N ILE A 91 2.79 -3.26 -15.26
CA ILE A 91 2.77 -1.89 -15.77
C ILE A 91 3.99 -1.69 -16.68
N SER A 92 3.74 -1.59 -17.99
CA SER A 92 4.78 -1.41 -19.00
C SER A 92 5.59 -0.13 -18.80
N ASP A 93 6.83 -0.13 -19.27
CA ASP A 93 7.76 1.01 -19.28
C ASP A 93 7.82 1.73 -20.64
N ASP A 94 6.94 1.37 -21.58
CA ASP A 94 6.80 1.97 -22.89
C ASP A 94 5.41 2.58 -23.13
N PHE A 95 5.13 3.01 -24.36
CA PHE A 95 3.87 3.65 -24.75
C PHE A 95 2.60 2.84 -24.41
N ARG A 96 2.70 1.51 -24.22
CA ARG A 96 1.56 0.63 -23.89
C ARG A 96 0.95 1.00 -22.55
N VAL A 97 1.71 1.58 -21.62
CA VAL A 97 1.13 2.04 -20.35
C VAL A 97 0.10 3.14 -20.56
N VAL A 98 0.27 3.99 -21.57
CA VAL A 98 -0.68 5.06 -21.90
C VAL A 98 -1.89 4.48 -22.63
N ILE A 99 -1.64 3.66 -23.67
CA ILE A 99 -2.69 3.19 -24.60
C ILE A 99 -3.53 2.05 -24.02
N SER A 100 -2.89 1.12 -23.31
CA SER A 100 -3.53 -0.10 -22.81
C SER A 100 -3.87 0.04 -21.33
N THR A 101 -2.88 0.37 -20.48
CA THR A 101 -3.09 0.31 -19.03
C THR A 101 -3.89 1.50 -18.51
N LEU A 102 -3.41 2.73 -18.71
CA LEU A 102 -4.08 3.95 -18.25
C LEU A 102 -5.46 4.12 -18.89
N HIS A 103 -5.58 3.83 -20.19
CA HIS A 103 -6.86 3.91 -20.90
C HIS A 103 -7.91 2.97 -20.29
N HIS A 104 -7.54 1.72 -20.01
CA HIS A 104 -8.46 0.75 -19.41
C HIS A 104 -8.81 1.10 -17.97
N TYR A 105 -7.84 1.53 -17.15
CA TYR A 105 -8.15 2.04 -15.80
C TYR A 105 -9.16 3.18 -15.86
N HIS A 106 -8.90 4.20 -16.68
CA HIS A 106 -9.80 5.34 -16.80
C HIS A 106 -11.20 4.94 -17.27
N THR A 107 -11.28 4.10 -18.31
CA THR A 107 -12.56 3.65 -18.87
C THR A 107 -13.34 2.79 -17.89
N GLY A 108 -12.68 1.87 -17.19
CA GLY A 108 -13.29 1.02 -16.17
C GLY A 108 -13.84 1.84 -15.00
N VAL A 109 -13.06 2.79 -14.50
CA VAL A 109 -13.47 3.72 -13.43
C VAL A 109 -14.71 4.53 -13.85
N LEU A 110 -14.76 5.04 -15.08
CA LEU A 110 -15.95 5.75 -15.56
C LEU A 110 -17.18 4.84 -15.64
N ARG A 111 -17.02 3.57 -16.03
CA ARG A 111 -18.12 2.59 -16.03
C ARG A 111 -18.66 2.30 -14.64
N VAL A 112 -17.76 2.20 -13.65
CA VAL A 112 -18.14 2.04 -12.23
C VAL A 112 -18.94 3.26 -11.77
N LEU A 113 -18.41 4.47 -11.99
CA LEU A 113 -19.09 5.72 -11.61
C LEU A 113 -20.46 5.85 -12.27
N GLU A 114 -20.56 5.61 -13.58
CA GLU A 114 -21.83 5.66 -14.29
C GLU A 114 -22.83 4.65 -13.70
N SER A 115 -22.40 3.42 -13.46
CA SER A 115 -23.28 2.36 -12.96
C SER A 115 -23.77 2.62 -11.53
N LEU A 116 -22.87 3.09 -10.65
CA LEU A 116 -23.20 3.52 -9.29
C LEU A 116 -24.18 4.70 -9.28
N GLU A 117 -23.98 5.70 -10.14
CA GLU A 117 -24.87 6.85 -10.27
C GLU A 117 -26.27 6.45 -10.74
N ARG A 118 -26.34 5.56 -11.74
CA ARG A 118 -27.62 5.04 -12.25
C ARG A 118 -28.36 4.24 -11.18
N GLU A 119 -27.66 3.36 -10.47
CA GLU A 119 -28.25 2.59 -9.37
C GLU A 119 -28.78 3.51 -8.26
N SER A 120 -27.96 4.48 -7.85
CA SER A 120 -28.31 5.45 -6.81
C SER A 120 -29.55 6.26 -7.19
N ALA A 121 -29.63 6.73 -8.44
CA ALA A 121 -30.79 7.47 -8.95
C ALA A 121 -32.07 6.61 -9.00
N THR A 122 -31.98 5.33 -9.36
CA THR A 122 -33.12 4.41 -9.40
C THR A 122 -33.60 4.03 -8.00
N ALA A 123 -32.69 3.88 -7.04
CA ALA A 123 -33.01 3.44 -5.68
C ALA A 123 -33.39 4.58 -4.72
N GLY A 124 -32.96 5.82 -4.99
CA GLY A 124 -33.12 6.94 -4.06
C GLY A 124 -32.41 6.73 -2.71
N SER A 125 -31.39 5.88 -2.67
CA SER A 125 -30.71 5.46 -1.44
C SER A 125 -29.59 6.43 -1.05
N ILE A 126 -29.67 6.95 0.17
CA ILE A 126 -28.60 7.78 0.76
C ILE A 126 -27.29 6.99 0.92
N HIS A 127 -27.39 5.67 1.17
CA HIS A 127 -26.23 4.80 1.32
C HIS A 127 -25.50 4.63 -0.02
N LEU A 128 -26.23 4.37 -1.11
CA LEU A 128 -25.63 4.29 -2.45
C LEU A 128 -25.03 5.62 -2.90
N SER A 129 -25.69 6.73 -2.57
CA SER A 129 -25.13 8.07 -2.82
C SER A 129 -23.80 8.28 -2.09
N ARG A 130 -23.69 7.80 -0.85
CA ARG A 130 -22.45 7.86 -0.07
C ARG A 130 -21.37 6.95 -0.64
N ILE A 131 -21.69 5.68 -0.96
CA ILE A 131 -20.78 4.73 -1.60
C ILE A 131 -20.19 5.31 -2.90
N THR A 132 -21.05 5.90 -3.74
CA THR A 132 -20.67 6.56 -4.99
C THR A 132 -19.71 7.73 -4.73
N SER A 133 -20.06 8.59 -3.75
CA SER A 133 -19.25 9.77 -3.42
C SER A 133 -17.87 9.40 -2.89
N LEU A 134 -17.78 8.35 -2.06
CA LEU A 134 -16.52 7.86 -1.51
C LEU A 134 -15.63 7.26 -2.60
N PHE A 135 -16.20 6.40 -3.47
CA PHE A 135 -15.48 5.86 -4.63
C PHE A 135 -14.94 7.00 -5.51
N GLN A 136 -15.80 7.95 -5.88
CA GLN A 136 -15.40 9.10 -6.69
C GLN A 136 -14.27 9.89 -6.04
N THR A 137 -14.37 10.17 -4.73
CA THR A 137 -13.35 10.96 -4.01
C THR A 137 -11.98 10.27 -4.06
N THR A 138 -11.91 8.96 -3.84
CA THR A 138 -10.63 8.22 -3.90
C THR A 138 -10.02 8.24 -5.29
N ILE A 139 -10.83 8.07 -6.33
CA ILE A 139 -10.37 8.16 -7.73
C ILE A 139 -9.86 9.57 -8.04
N GLU A 140 -10.58 10.60 -7.60
CA GLU A 140 -10.18 12.00 -7.78
C GLU A 140 -8.86 12.30 -7.07
N THR A 141 -8.58 11.70 -5.91
CA THR A 141 -7.27 11.84 -5.25
C THR A 141 -6.13 11.37 -6.16
N ILE A 142 -6.33 10.30 -6.93
CA ILE A 142 -5.33 9.80 -7.89
C ILE A 142 -5.24 10.73 -9.10
N SER A 143 -6.37 11.09 -9.73
CA SER A 143 -6.39 11.90 -10.95
C SER A 143 -6.06 13.38 -10.75
N ASN A 144 -5.93 13.84 -9.50
CA ASN A 144 -5.46 15.19 -9.15
C ASN A 144 -4.09 15.17 -8.44
N SER A 145 -3.39 14.04 -8.42
CA SER A 145 -2.11 13.89 -7.73
C SER A 145 -0.91 14.41 -8.52
N GLY A 146 -1.10 14.89 -9.77
CA GLY A 146 0.01 15.19 -10.68
C GLY A 146 0.83 13.96 -11.08
N GLY A 147 0.33 12.77 -10.80
CA GLY A 147 1.03 11.49 -10.96
C GLY A 147 1.78 11.07 -9.71
N LEU A 148 1.62 11.68 -8.55
CA LEU A 148 2.28 11.26 -7.32
C LEU A 148 1.24 11.00 -6.22
N PRO A 149 0.48 9.90 -6.32
CA PRO A 149 -0.46 9.53 -5.27
C PRO A 149 0.30 9.29 -3.97
N CYS A 150 -0.27 9.80 -2.88
CA CYS A 150 0.28 9.70 -1.54
C CYS A 150 -0.84 9.29 -0.60
N THR A 151 -0.53 8.42 0.36
CA THR A 151 -1.46 7.96 1.40
C THR A 151 -0.91 8.28 2.78
N GLN A 152 -1.76 8.19 3.79
CA GLN A 152 -1.41 8.48 5.18
C GLN A 152 -1.90 7.37 6.10
N ASP A 153 -1.13 7.07 7.14
CA ASP A 153 -1.45 6.08 8.17
C ASP A 153 -2.07 6.68 9.44
N THR A 154 -2.63 7.89 9.31
CA THR A 154 -3.22 8.63 10.44
C THR A 154 -4.67 8.25 10.74
N HIS A 155 -5.36 7.61 9.79
CA HIS A 155 -6.76 7.21 9.93
C HIS A 155 -7.13 6.09 8.95
N ALA A 156 -8.16 5.30 9.30
CA ALA A 156 -8.81 4.43 8.35
C ALA A 156 -9.84 5.19 7.50
N PRO A 157 -9.81 5.05 6.16
CA PRO A 157 -10.85 5.59 5.30
C PRO A 157 -12.14 4.78 5.46
N GLU A 158 -13.28 5.47 5.38
CA GLU A 158 -14.62 4.87 5.45
C GLU A 158 -14.85 3.82 4.35
N GLN A 159 -14.32 4.05 3.15
CA GLN A 159 -14.41 3.12 2.01
C GLN A 159 -13.12 3.14 1.18
N ALA A 160 -12.07 2.58 1.76
CA ALA A 160 -10.88 2.10 1.07
C ALA A 160 -10.05 1.20 2.00
N SER A 161 -10.70 0.55 2.96
CA SER A 161 -10.16 -0.42 3.89
C SER A 161 -10.93 -1.73 3.73
N PHE A 162 -10.36 -2.84 4.19
CA PHE A 162 -11.02 -4.14 4.15
C PHE A 162 -10.88 -4.86 5.48
N VAL A 163 -11.87 -5.69 5.80
CA VAL A 163 -11.79 -6.60 6.96
C VAL A 163 -11.23 -7.93 6.47
N VAL A 164 -10.17 -8.42 7.10
CA VAL A 164 -9.66 -9.77 6.84
C VAL A 164 -10.63 -10.76 7.50
N PRO A 165 -11.41 -11.56 6.75
CA PRO A 165 -12.54 -12.30 7.32
C PRO A 165 -12.13 -13.32 8.38
N SER A 166 -10.94 -13.91 8.26
CA SER A 166 -10.40 -14.89 9.21
C SER A 166 -9.85 -14.25 10.49
N LEU A 167 -9.56 -12.95 10.48
CA LEU A 167 -8.95 -12.23 11.61
C LEU A 167 -9.87 -11.18 12.24
N GLY A 168 -10.89 -10.71 11.52
CA GLY A 168 -11.77 -9.62 11.96
C GLY A 168 -11.12 -8.22 11.94
N ILE A 169 -9.82 -8.12 11.64
CA ILE A 169 -9.09 -6.84 11.66
C ILE A 169 -9.33 -6.00 10.41
N VAL A 170 -9.39 -4.68 10.59
CA VAL A 170 -9.44 -3.70 9.50
C VAL A 170 -8.04 -3.40 9.00
N ILE A 171 -7.80 -3.61 7.71
CA ILE A 171 -6.56 -3.26 7.03
C ILE A 171 -6.79 -2.05 6.13
N VAL A 172 -5.93 -1.06 6.26
CA VAL A 172 -5.84 0.11 5.39
C VAL A 172 -4.64 -0.08 4.45
N PRO A 173 -4.87 -0.28 3.14
CA PRO A 173 -3.80 -0.32 2.17
C PRO A 173 -3.23 1.09 1.95
N LEU A 174 -1.94 1.27 2.16
CA LEU A 174 -1.27 2.56 1.98
C LEU A 174 -0.60 2.64 0.62
N VAL A 175 0.31 1.71 0.33
CA VAL A 175 1.00 1.65 -0.96
C VAL A 175 1.08 0.20 -1.40
N TYR A 176 0.79 -0.03 -2.69
CA TYR A 176 0.82 -1.36 -3.27
C TYR A 176 1.70 -1.37 -4.51
N GLY A 177 2.77 -2.15 -4.44
CA GLY A 177 3.73 -2.33 -5.52
C GLY A 177 3.39 -3.49 -6.44
N ASP A 178 4.44 -4.11 -6.99
CA ASP A 178 4.32 -5.33 -7.79
C ASP A 178 4.20 -6.57 -6.88
N PHE A 179 5.10 -6.69 -5.90
CA PHE A 179 5.31 -7.90 -5.09
C PHE A 179 5.22 -7.64 -3.58
N HIS A 180 5.09 -6.38 -3.17
CA HIS A 180 4.97 -6.00 -1.77
C HIS A 180 4.09 -4.77 -1.60
N SER A 181 3.61 -4.60 -0.38
CA SER A 181 2.71 -3.54 0.03
C SER A 181 3.06 -3.04 1.42
N TRP A 182 2.72 -1.79 1.68
CA TRP A 182 2.74 -1.19 3.00
C TRP A 182 1.30 -0.92 3.41
N ASN A 183 0.95 -1.42 4.58
CA ASN A 183 -0.42 -1.44 5.09
C ASN A 183 -0.44 -0.97 6.55
N LEU A 184 -1.64 -0.70 7.03
CA LEU A 184 -1.91 -0.36 8.43
C LEU A 184 -3.05 -1.25 8.94
N ALA A 185 -2.79 -2.03 9.98
CA ALA A 185 -3.84 -2.65 10.77
C ALA A 185 -4.46 -1.59 11.69
N TRP A 186 -5.68 -1.16 11.35
CA TRP A 186 -6.41 -0.14 12.08
C TRP A 186 -7.20 -0.77 13.24
N LEU A 187 -6.57 -0.84 14.41
CA LEU A 187 -7.15 -1.41 15.63
C LEU A 187 -7.92 -0.37 16.46
N GLY A 188 -8.93 0.25 15.86
CA GLY A 188 -9.81 1.21 16.53
C GLY A 188 -10.95 0.54 17.32
N GLY A 189 -11.36 1.13 18.45
CA GLY A 189 -12.55 0.71 19.20
C GLY A 189 -12.32 -0.42 20.21
N ASP A 190 -13.22 -1.41 20.23
CA ASP A 190 -13.20 -2.56 21.15
C ASP A 190 -12.23 -3.68 20.70
N GLU A 191 -11.94 -3.76 19.39
CA GLU A 191 -10.98 -4.70 18.82
C GLU A 191 -9.59 -4.08 18.73
N ARG A 192 -8.73 -4.49 19.67
CA ARG A 192 -7.39 -3.90 19.88
C ARG A 192 -6.24 -4.86 19.62
N ASN A 193 -6.56 -6.10 19.27
CA ASN A 193 -5.58 -7.16 19.07
C ASN A 193 -5.49 -7.50 17.58
N VAL A 194 -4.31 -7.93 17.17
CA VAL A 194 -4.12 -8.69 15.92
C VAL A 194 -4.08 -10.17 16.32
N PRO A 195 -5.10 -10.97 15.96
CA PRO A 195 -5.10 -12.39 16.28
C PRO A 195 -3.83 -13.07 15.78
N THR A 196 -3.36 -14.10 16.49
CA THR A 196 -2.21 -14.86 16.03
C THR A 196 -2.54 -15.54 14.70
N HIS A 197 -1.67 -15.39 13.72
CA HIS A 197 -1.82 -15.97 12.39
C HIS A 197 -0.48 -16.23 11.75
N GLN A 198 -0.50 -16.81 10.56
CA GLN A 198 0.69 -17.04 9.73
C GLN A 198 0.30 -16.97 8.25
N HIS A 199 1.31 -16.80 7.41
CA HIS A 199 1.18 -16.85 5.95
C HIS A 199 1.87 -18.08 5.39
N GLU A 200 1.33 -18.71 4.35
CA GLU A 200 1.97 -19.86 3.69
C GLU A 200 3.22 -19.43 2.92
N ARG A 201 3.16 -18.27 2.25
CA ARG A 201 4.17 -17.78 1.29
C ARG A 201 4.67 -16.38 1.62
N GLY A 202 3.80 -15.54 2.14
CA GLY A 202 4.07 -14.15 2.48
C GLY A 202 5.11 -14.01 3.59
N VAL A 203 5.95 -12.99 3.44
CA VAL A 203 6.82 -12.49 4.50
C VAL A 203 6.33 -11.13 4.96
N GLU A 204 6.59 -10.80 6.22
CA GLU A 204 6.16 -9.54 6.80
C GLU A 204 7.26 -8.82 7.58
N ILE A 205 7.12 -7.51 7.71
CA ILE A 205 7.78 -6.72 8.74
C ILE A 205 6.71 -5.95 9.49
N HIS A 206 6.53 -6.28 10.77
CA HIS A 206 5.64 -5.52 11.66
C HIS A 206 6.36 -4.31 12.20
N LEU A 207 5.71 -3.16 12.15
CA LEU A 207 6.21 -1.90 12.67
C LEU A 207 5.34 -1.47 13.85
N GLY A 208 5.97 -1.08 14.94
CA GLY A 208 5.31 -0.43 16.07
C GLY A 208 5.96 0.91 16.31
N TYR A 209 5.22 2.01 16.14
CA TYR A 209 5.68 3.34 16.53
C TYR A 209 5.30 3.64 17.98
N GLU A 210 6.08 4.48 18.65
CA GLU A 210 5.74 4.87 20.01
C GLU A 210 4.44 5.70 20.09
N PRO A 211 3.66 5.52 21.16
CA PRO A 211 3.87 4.58 22.26
C PRO A 211 3.46 3.14 21.90
N THR A 212 4.25 2.15 22.34
CA THR A 212 3.86 0.74 22.25
C THR A 212 3.34 0.26 23.61
N HIS A 213 2.19 -0.40 23.58
CA HIS A 213 1.49 -0.82 24.79
C HIS A 213 0.96 -2.24 24.68
N GLY A 214 1.83 -3.19 24.32
CA GLY A 214 1.39 -4.54 24.05
C GLY A 214 2.47 -5.60 24.13
N GLU A 215 2.04 -6.80 23.76
CA GLU A 215 2.91 -7.95 23.57
C GLU A 215 2.84 -8.36 22.11
N THR A 216 4.02 -8.49 21.49
CA THR A 216 4.13 -9.09 20.17
C THR A 216 4.32 -10.60 20.30
N VAL A 217 3.82 -11.33 19.32
CA VAL A 217 3.97 -12.79 19.20
C VAL A 217 4.87 -13.10 18.00
N LEU A 218 5.82 -14.02 18.20
CA LEU A 218 6.65 -14.57 17.12
C LEU A 218 6.98 -16.04 17.40
N GLY A 219 6.52 -16.92 16.51
CA GLY A 219 6.59 -18.36 16.69
C GLY A 219 5.85 -18.82 17.94
N GLU A 220 6.58 -19.49 18.82
CA GLU A 220 6.07 -20.02 20.11
C GLU A 220 6.36 -19.09 21.29
N SER A 221 6.85 -17.88 21.01
CA SER A 221 7.24 -16.90 22.01
C SER A 221 6.39 -15.63 21.93
N ARG A 222 6.26 -14.96 23.07
CA ARG A 222 5.74 -13.59 23.16
C ARG A 222 6.70 -12.73 23.96
N CYS A 223 6.82 -11.46 23.59
CA CYS A 223 7.56 -10.48 24.37
C CYS A 223 6.76 -9.20 24.53
N ARG A 224 6.97 -8.52 25.66
CA ARG A 224 6.40 -7.19 25.90
C ARG A 224 7.20 -6.16 25.09
N CYS A 225 6.50 -5.29 24.40
CA CYS A 225 7.07 -4.15 23.70
C CYS A 225 6.67 -2.86 24.43
N ASP A 226 7.67 -2.13 24.90
CA ASP A 226 7.57 -0.84 25.60
C ASP A 226 8.18 0.33 24.80
N GLU A 227 8.78 0.04 23.65
CA GLU A 227 9.41 0.99 22.74
C GLU A 227 9.18 0.55 21.29
N GLY A 228 9.21 1.49 20.36
CA GLY A 228 8.97 1.22 18.96
C GLY A 228 9.91 0.18 18.34
N TYR A 229 9.41 -0.52 17.33
CA TYR A 229 10.07 -1.70 16.79
C TYR A 229 9.83 -1.92 15.31
N ALA A 230 10.75 -2.66 14.69
CA ALA A 230 10.54 -3.35 13.43
C ALA A 230 10.86 -4.83 13.64
N MET A 231 9.89 -5.71 13.38
CA MET A 231 9.99 -7.15 13.63
C MET A 231 9.86 -7.91 12.30
N PRO A 232 10.95 -8.51 11.80
CA PRO A 232 10.90 -9.34 10.61
C PRO A 232 10.21 -10.67 10.89
N ILE A 233 9.32 -11.09 9.99
CA ILE A 233 8.52 -12.30 10.09
C ILE A 233 8.71 -13.10 8.80
N ARG A 234 9.28 -14.30 8.95
CA ARG A 234 9.42 -15.26 7.85
C ARG A 234 8.07 -15.90 7.53
N SER A 235 7.91 -16.38 6.30
CA SER A 235 6.76 -17.20 5.93
C SER A 235 6.61 -18.40 6.87
N GLN A 236 5.36 -18.80 7.12
CA GLN A 236 4.95 -19.86 8.03
C GLN A 236 5.36 -19.64 9.49
N THR A 237 5.68 -18.40 9.87
CA THR A 237 5.93 -18.03 11.26
C THR A 237 4.66 -17.45 11.87
N ARG A 238 4.22 -18.04 12.99
CA ARG A 238 3.10 -17.52 13.77
C ARG A 238 3.46 -16.16 14.33
N HIS A 239 2.56 -15.20 14.21
CA HIS A 239 2.79 -13.87 14.75
C HIS A 239 1.47 -13.15 15.01
N GLY A 240 1.50 -12.07 15.76
CA GLY A 240 0.31 -11.32 16.16
C GLY A 240 0.65 -10.26 17.20
N TRP A 241 -0.37 -9.54 17.66
CA TRP A 241 -0.21 -8.44 18.61
C TRP A 241 -1.34 -8.44 19.63
N VAL A 242 -0.99 -8.33 20.90
CA VAL A 242 -1.95 -8.18 21.99
C VAL A 242 -1.76 -6.83 22.64
N ASN A 243 -2.81 -6.01 22.61
CA ASN A 243 -2.81 -4.75 23.33
C ASN A 243 -3.02 -5.02 24.84
N THR A 244 -2.19 -4.37 25.66
CA THR A 244 -2.18 -4.50 27.12
C THR A 244 -2.60 -3.21 27.82
N SER A 245 -2.93 -2.15 27.07
CA SER A 245 -3.44 -0.89 27.60
C SER A 245 -4.80 -0.51 27.02
N GLU A 246 -5.34 0.60 27.53
CA GLU A 246 -6.57 1.17 27.01
C GLU A 246 -6.37 2.02 25.73
N GLU A 247 -5.13 2.35 25.39
CA GLU A 247 -4.80 3.18 24.24
C GLU A 247 -4.71 2.33 22.97
N PRO A 248 -5.26 2.77 21.83
CA PRO A 248 -5.15 2.04 20.58
C PRO A 248 -3.68 2.00 20.12
N HIS A 249 -3.24 0.82 19.70
CA HIS A 249 -1.95 0.65 19.02
C HIS A 249 -2.25 0.20 17.58
N HIS A 250 -2.02 1.09 16.62
CA HIS A 250 -2.11 0.71 15.21
C HIS A 250 -0.81 0.03 14.80
N VAL A 251 -0.92 -1.03 14.00
CA VAL A 251 0.24 -1.82 13.56
C VAL A 251 0.44 -1.59 12.06
N PRO A 252 1.30 -0.63 11.65
CA PRO A 252 1.80 -0.61 10.30
C PRO A 252 2.60 -1.88 10.01
N PHE A 253 2.49 -2.41 8.80
CA PHE A 253 3.24 -3.58 8.40
C PHE A 253 3.52 -3.57 6.90
N ILE A 254 4.63 -4.18 6.55
CA ILE A 254 5.04 -4.41 5.17
C ILE A 254 4.81 -5.88 4.89
N PHE A 255 4.09 -6.21 3.84
CA PHE A 255 3.88 -7.58 3.38
C PHE A 255 4.44 -7.76 1.99
N GLY A 256 5.06 -8.91 1.70
CA GLY A 256 5.45 -9.21 0.33
C GLY A 256 5.65 -10.69 0.03
N SER A 257 5.63 -11.00 -1.26
CA SER A 257 5.99 -12.30 -1.83
C SER A 257 6.32 -12.11 -3.32
N LEU A 258 7.36 -12.78 -3.82
CA LEU A 258 7.66 -12.83 -5.26
C LEU A 258 6.77 -13.84 -6.00
N ASP A 259 6.16 -14.77 -5.28
CA ASP A 259 5.33 -15.85 -5.83
C ASP A 259 3.83 -15.51 -5.80
N HIS A 260 3.44 -14.58 -4.94
CA HIS A 260 2.06 -14.10 -4.80
C HIS A 260 2.04 -12.58 -4.94
N GLY A 261 1.16 -12.05 -5.80
CA GLY A 261 0.89 -10.62 -5.78
C GLY A 261 0.49 -10.18 -4.38
N GLY A 262 0.77 -8.93 -4.00
CA GLY A 262 0.55 -8.35 -2.65
C GLY A 262 -0.85 -8.50 -2.01
N TRP A 263 -1.81 -9.17 -2.65
CA TRP A 263 -3.04 -9.70 -2.07
C TRP A 263 -2.83 -10.80 -1.03
N GLY A 264 -1.60 -11.33 -0.89
CA GLY A 264 -1.31 -12.36 0.10
C GLY A 264 -1.71 -11.97 1.53
N VAL A 265 -1.73 -10.68 1.89
CA VAL A 265 -2.29 -10.19 3.17
C VAL A 265 -3.72 -10.70 3.43
N TYR A 266 -4.52 -10.84 2.36
CA TYR A 266 -5.93 -11.24 2.46
C TYR A 266 -6.15 -12.73 2.19
N LEU A 267 -5.43 -13.31 1.23
CA LEU A 267 -5.66 -14.68 0.75
C LEU A 267 -4.72 -15.71 1.36
N ASP A 268 -3.52 -15.29 1.74
CA ASP A 268 -2.45 -16.14 2.25
C ASP A 268 -2.38 -16.04 3.77
N VAL A 269 -3.51 -16.16 4.46
CA VAL A 269 -3.59 -15.99 5.93
C VAL A 269 -4.34 -17.13 6.60
N GLU A 270 -3.69 -17.74 7.58
CA GLU A 270 -4.26 -18.78 8.42
C GLU A 270 -4.32 -18.32 9.88
N ALA A 271 -5.54 -18.10 10.39
CA ALA A 271 -5.77 -17.73 11.78
C ALA A 271 -5.45 -18.88 12.74
N ARG A 272 -4.83 -18.55 13.88
CA ARG A 272 -4.58 -19.47 14.99
C ARG A 272 -5.41 -19.06 16.19
N THR A 273 -6.10 -20.04 16.79
CA THR A 273 -7.04 -19.82 17.89
C THR A 273 -6.43 -20.08 19.27
N GLU A 274 -5.14 -20.44 19.31
CA GLU A 274 -4.42 -20.71 20.55
C GLU A 274 -4.26 -19.41 21.37
N PRO A 275 -4.62 -19.39 22.67
CA PRO A 275 -4.52 -18.18 23.47
C PRO A 275 -3.07 -17.71 23.64
N VAL A 276 -2.78 -16.44 23.39
CA VAL A 276 -1.41 -15.88 23.50
C VAL A 276 -0.77 -16.11 24.89
N VAL A 277 -1.57 -16.17 25.95
CA VAL A 277 -1.09 -16.46 27.31
C VAL A 277 -0.40 -17.82 27.46
N THR A 278 -0.65 -18.78 26.55
CA THR A 278 0.01 -20.09 26.57
C THR A 278 1.40 -20.08 25.93
N LEU A 279 1.78 -19.00 25.25
CA LEU A 279 3.10 -18.84 24.62
C LEU A 279 4.16 -18.48 25.66
N GLU A 280 5.40 -18.89 25.39
CA GLU A 280 6.53 -18.62 26.26
C GLU A 280 6.80 -17.11 26.34
N SER A 281 6.74 -16.53 27.54
CA SER A 281 7.10 -15.14 27.74
C SER A 281 8.62 -15.01 27.85
N VAL A 282 9.22 -14.31 26.89
CA VAL A 282 10.66 -14.11 26.80
C VAL A 282 11.00 -12.61 26.79
N PRO A 283 12.22 -12.22 27.20
CA PRO A 283 12.70 -10.85 26.99
C PRO A 283 12.77 -10.50 25.51
N ARG A 284 12.55 -9.23 25.16
CA ARG A 284 12.68 -8.71 23.78
C ARG A 284 14.09 -8.95 23.21
N ASP A 285 15.14 -8.77 24.00
CA ASP A 285 16.53 -9.02 23.56
C ASP A 285 16.91 -10.52 23.59
N GLY A 286 15.92 -11.40 23.78
CA GLY A 286 16.11 -12.85 23.77
C GLY A 286 16.28 -13.41 22.37
N ALA A 287 16.73 -14.67 22.28
CA ALA A 287 17.03 -15.33 21.02
C ALA A 287 15.86 -15.38 20.03
N ALA A 288 14.62 -15.47 20.52
CA ALA A 288 13.41 -15.52 19.68
C ALA A 288 13.18 -14.24 18.87
N PHE A 289 13.61 -13.09 19.39
CA PHE A 289 13.40 -11.76 18.81
C PHE A 289 14.72 -11.08 18.44
N ALA A 290 15.80 -11.84 18.26
CA ALA A 290 17.15 -11.30 18.03
C ALA A 290 17.27 -10.45 16.75
N ASP A 291 16.40 -10.70 15.76
CA ASP A 291 16.34 -9.95 14.50
C ASP A 291 15.46 -8.67 14.60
N MET A 292 14.82 -8.43 15.74
CA MET A 292 13.96 -7.27 15.97
C MET A 292 14.78 -6.01 16.22
N VAL A 293 14.39 -4.90 15.60
CA VAL A 293 15.10 -3.61 15.69
C VAL A 293 14.36 -2.66 16.63
N TYR A 294 15.10 -1.86 17.40
CA TYR A 294 14.58 -0.71 18.16
C TYR A 294 14.35 0.48 17.21
N LEU A 295 13.22 0.48 16.50
CA LEU A 295 12.96 1.37 15.39
C LEU A 295 13.05 2.85 15.77
N GLU A 296 12.47 3.26 16.91
CA GLU A 296 12.50 4.66 17.34
C GLU A 296 13.92 5.14 17.64
N ARG A 297 14.79 4.30 18.23
CA ARG A 297 16.20 4.65 18.46
C ARG A 297 16.95 4.87 17.14
N GLU A 298 16.68 4.03 16.14
CA GLU A 298 17.28 4.17 14.81
C GLU A 298 16.83 5.48 14.13
N LEU A 299 15.53 5.80 14.24
CA LEU A 299 14.97 7.05 13.69
C LEU A 299 15.51 8.28 14.44
N ASP A 300 15.64 8.22 15.77
CA ASP A 300 16.19 9.29 16.59
C ASP A 300 17.67 9.53 16.29
N GLY A 301 18.45 8.47 16.10
CA GLY A 301 19.86 8.55 15.67
C GLY A 301 20.01 9.26 14.32
N LEU A 302 19.03 9.10 13.42
CA LEU A 302 18.98 9.78 12.13
C LEU A 302 18.35 11.18 12.18
N SER A 303 17.72 11.55 13.29
CA SER A 303 17.04 12.85 13.45
C SER A 303 17.99 14.00 13.80
N THR A 304 19.30 13.76 13.83
CA THR A 304 20.32 14.81 13.94
C THR A 304 20.73 15.32 12.55
N PRO A 305 20.80 16.65 12.30
CA PRO A 305 21.25 17.19 11.03
C PRO A 305 22.63 16.66 10.61
N GLY A 306 22.78 16.33 9.33
CA GLY A 306 24.03 15.80 8.80
C GLY A 306 23.92 15.43 7.32
N GLU A 307 24.97 14.79 6.81
CA GLU A 307 25.00 14.22 5.45
C GLU A 307 23.88 13.18 5.27
N THR A 308 23.41 13.05 4.04
CA THR A 308 22.55 11.98 3.56
C THR A 308 23.21 10.64 3.88
N THR A 309 22.48 9.79 4.60
CA THR A 309 22.90 8.43 4.87
C THR A 309 21.71 7.51 4.72
N ARG A 310 21.98 6.26 4.33
CA ARG A 310 21.01 5.18 4.28
C ARG A 310 21.61 3.96 4.97
N GLN A 311 20.87 3.42 5.93
CA GLN A 311 21.26 2.21 6.66
C GLN A 311 20.17 1.14 6.51
N ILE A 312 20.59 -0.10 6.24
CA ILE A 312 19.69 -1.25 6.21
C ILE A 312 19.44 -1.66 7.66
N LEU A 313 18.18 -1.61 8.10
CA LEU A 313 17.76 -2.03 9.43
C LEU A 313 17.45 -3.53 9.46
N ILE A 314 16.73 -4.01 8.46
CA ILE A 314 16.42 -5.43 8.26
C ILE A 314 16.84 -5.77 6.84
N ALA A 315 17.82 -6.66 6.69
CA ALA A 315 18.21 -7.16 5.37
C ALA A 315 17.16 -8.14 4.84
N HIS A 316 16.97 -8.16 3.52
CA HIS A 316 16.01 -9.08 2.89
C HIS A 316 16.28 -10.55 3.25
N THR A 317 17.54 -10.95 3.40
CA THR A 317 17.94 -12.31 3.78
C THR A 317 17.41 -12.75 5.15
N VAL A 318 16.98 -11.82 6.00
CA VAL A 318 16.39 -12.13 7.31
C VAL A 318 15.02 -12.78 7.16
N THR A 319 14.22 -12.32 6.20
CA THR A 319 12.86 -12.82 5.94
C THR A 319 12.78 -13.79 4.77
N ASP A 320 13.73 -13.71 3.82
CA ASP A 320 13.76 -14.60 2.64
C ASP A 320 13.85 -16.07 3.07
N ARG A 321 12.96 -16.87 2.50
CA ARG A 321 12.86 -18.30 2.76
C ARG A 321 12.55 -19.02 1.47
N ASP A 322 13.43 -19.94 1.07
CA ASP A 322 13.21 -20.85 -0.06
C ASP A 322 12.86 -20.14 -1.38
N GLY A 323 13.29 -18.88 -1.56
CA GLY A 323 13.10 -18.11 -2.78
C GLY A 323 11.77 -17.36 -2.89
N THR A 324 10.91 -17.38 -1.87
CA THR A 324 9.63 -16.64 -1.88
C THR A 324 9.83 -15.12 -1.84
N GLY A 325 11.06 -14.64 -1.63
CA GLY A 325 11.42 -13.24 -1.52
C GLY A 325 11.50 -12.79 -0.06
N GLY A 326 12.45 -11.91 0.21
CA GLY A 326 12.64 -11.24 1.49
C GLY A 326 12.48 -9.73 1.39
N LEU A 327 11.95 -9.13 2.46
CA LEU A 327 11.77 -7.69 2.61
C LEU A 327 13.03 -7.05 3.19
N GLU A 328 13.57 -6.05 2.48
CA GLU A 328 14.54 -5.11 3.04
C GLU A 328 13.79 -3.94 3.66
N LEU A 329 14.15 -3.55 4.88
CA LEU A 329 13.76 -2.27 5.48
C LEU A 329 15.03 -1.46 5.72
N ALA A 330 15.05 -0.23 5.21
CA ALA A 330 16.13 0.72 5.47
C ALA A 330 15.57 2.02 6.05
N ALA A 331 16.41 2.71 6.80
CA ALA A 331 16.16 4.06 7.26
C ALA A 331 17.20 5.00 6.66
N SER A 332 16.77 6.19 6.27
CA SER A 332 17.65 7.19 5.70
C SER A 332 17.42 8.56 6.32
N ARG A 333 18.51 9.25 6.66
CA ARG A 333 18.48 10.71 6.83
C ARG A 333 18.72 11.34 5.47
N VAL A 334 17.89 12.29 5.09
CA VAL A 334 18.07 13.07 3.86
C VAL A 334 18.77 14.38 4.19
N GLY A 335 20.04 14.49 3.78
CA GLY A 335 20.88 15.67 3.96
C GLY A 335 20.76 16.67 2.81
N PRO A 336 21.57 17.76 2.84
CA PRO A 336 21.57 18.81 1.82
C PRO A 336 21.85 18.32 0.40
N GLU A 337 22.58 17.22 0.27
CA GLU A 337 22.94 16.57 -1.00
C GLU A 337 21.83 15.71 -1.60
N ARG A 338 20.63 15.72 -0.99
CA ARG A 338 19.44 14.90 -1.33
C ARG A 338 19.70 13.39 -1.24
N LEU A 339 18.62 12.61 -1.16
CA LEU A 339 18.67 11.15 -1.27
C LEU A 339 18.20 10.76 -2.67
N VAL A 340 19.01 10.00 -3.40
CA VAL A 340 18.69 9.57 -4.76
C VAL A 340 18.52 8.07 -4.80
N PHE A 341 17.40 7.61 -5.37
CA PHE A 341 17.13 6.20 -5.63
C PHE A 341 17.38 5.88 -7.10
N HIS A 342 18.27 4.93 -7.35
CA HIS A 342 18.63 4.44 -8.69
C HIS A 342 18.16 2.99 -8.92
N ASP A 343 17.18 2.53 -8.15
CA ASP A 343 16.81 1.12 -8.12
C ASP A 343 16.02 0.69 -9.37
N VAL A 344 16.30 -0.52 -9.83
CA VAL A 344 15.53 -1.21 -10.88
C VAL A 344 14.28 -1.87 -10.31
N ARG A 345 14.11 -1.89 -8.99
CA ARG A 345 12.95 -2.49 -8.30
C ARG A 345 11.95 -1.44 -7.85
N TYR A 346 10.71 -1.87 -7.69
CA TYR A 346 9.69 -1.07 -7.02
C TYR A 346 10.10 -0.83 -5.56
N ARG A 347 9.92 0.40 -5.09
CA ARG A 347 10.26 0.81 -3.72
C ARG A 347 9.09 1.53 -3.08
N ILE A 348 8.80 1.23 -1.82
CA ILE A 348 7.85 1.99 -1.03
C ILE A 348 8.66 2.85 -0.06
N VAL A 349 8.24 4.09 0.13
CA VAL A 349 8.84 5.04 1.06
C VAL A 349 7.76 5.53 2.03
N SER A 350 8.10 5.56 3.31
CA SER A 350 7.33 6.17 4.39
C SER A 350 8.13 7.33 5.00
N ILE A 351 7.50 8.49 5.16
CA ILE A 351 8.12 9.64 5.83
C ILE A 351 7.95 9.50 7.35
N ALA A 352 9.03 9.15 8.04
CA ALA A 352 9.01 8.91 9.48
C ALA A 352 9.14 10.19 10.31
N ARG A 353 9.92 11.17 9.85
CA ARG A 353 10.12 12.48 10.50
C ARG A 353 10.37 13.59 9.47
N GLY A 354 9.96 14.81 9.83
CA GLY A 354 10.26 16.02 9.05
C GLY A 354 9.38 16.20 7.81
N SER A 355 9.83 17.06 6.91
CA SER A 355 9.12 17.36 5.65
C SER A 355 10.10 17.51 4.50
N GLY A 356 9.60 17.35 3.28
CA GLY A 356 10.43 17.42 2.09
C GLY A 356 9.64 17.60 0.80
N ARG A 357 10.36 17.38 -0.29
CA ARG A 357 9.78 17.17 -1.61
C ARG A 357 10.32 15.87 -2.17
N VAL A 358 9.43 15.07 -2.74
CA VAL A 358 9.80 13.96 -3.60
C VAL A 358 9.75 14.41 -5.06
N ARG A 359 10.76 14.02 -5.84
CA ARG A 359 10.78 14.17 -7.30
C ARG A 359 10.93 12.80 -7.94
N ILE A 360 9.95 12.34 -8.73
CA ILE A 360 10.02 11.07 -9.47
C ILE A 360 9.86 11.36 -10.96
N ALA A 361 10.86 11.00 -11.77
CA ALA A 361 10.90 11.27 -13.21
C ALA A 361 10.56 12.72 -13.60
N GLY A 362 10.96 13.68 -12.76
CA GLY A 362 10.73 15.11 -12.97
C GLY A 362 9.38 15.65 -12.48
N PHE A 363 8.50 14.81 -11.94
CA PHE A 363 7.28 15.25 -11.26
C PHE A 363 7.57 15.44 -9.77
N GLU A 364 6.99 16.48 -9.16
CA GLU A 364 7.27 16.85 -7.78
C GLU A 364 6.01 16.92 -6.92
N ARG A 365 6.17 16.56 -5.65
CA ARG A 365 5.15 16.73 -4.62
C ARG A 365 5.82 17.04 -3.28
N ALA A 366 5.19 17.90 -2.47
CA ALA A 366 5.55 18.06 -1.06
C ALA A 366 5.14 16.82 -0.27
N VAL A 367 5.98 16.42 0.68
CA VAL A 367 5.75 15.27 1.55
C VAL A 367 6.03 15.65 3.00
N GLU A 368 5.28 15.08 3.92
CA GLU A 368 5.41 15.30 5.36
C GLU A 368 5.34 13.99 6.13
N GLN A 369 5.61 14.04 7.44
CA GLN A 369 5.48 12.89 8.32
C GLN A 369 4.14 12.17 8.12
N HIS A 370 4.17 10.83 8.14
CA HIS A 370 3.03 9.95 7.86
C HIS A 370 2.63 9.82 6.39
N ASP A 371 3.31 10.49 5.46
CA ASP A 371 3.11 10.26 4.03
C ASP A 371 3.78 8.97 3.56
N HIS A 372 3.08 8.21 2.72
CA HIS A 372 3.56 7.00 2.07
C HIS A 372 3.37 7.08 0.57
N PHE A 373 4.39 6.68 -0.20
CA PHE A 373 4.31 6.64 -1.66
C PHE A 373 5.20 5.55 -2.26
N GLY A 374 4.89 5.20 -3.51
CA GLY A 374 5.62 4.22 -4.29
C GLY A 374 6.51 4.84 -5.37
N ILE A 375 7.70 4.27 -5.57
CA ILE A 375 8.62 4.59 -6.66
C ILE A 375 8.62 3.38 -7.60
N PRO A 376 8.08 3.51 -8.82
CA PRO A 376 8.11 2.44 -9.79
C PRO A 376 9.53 2.01 -10.18
N ALA A 377 9.69 0.71 -10.42
CA ALA A 377 10.91 0.11 -10.95
C ALA A 377 11.51 0.90 -12.12
N GLY A 378 12.80 1.24 -12.02
CA GLY A 378 13.56 1.92 -13.07
C GLY A 378 13.21 3.40 -13.28
N MET A 379 12.39 4.00 -12.41
CA MET A 379 12.15 5.46 -12.43
C MET A 379 13.14 6.17 -11.49
N PRO A 380 13.89 7.18 -11.97
CA PRO A 380 14.75 7.95 -11.09
C PRO A 380 13.90 8.74 -10.10
N ALA A 381 14.25 8.65 -8.82
CA ALA A 381 13.59 9.38 -7.75
C ALA A 381 14.61 10.04 -6.83
N GLU A 382 14.24 11.19 -6.28
CA GLU A 382 15.02 11.84 -5.25
C GLU A 382 14.13 12.50 -4.19
N LEU A 383 14.63 12.52 -2.96
CA LEU A 383 14.04 13.20 -1.82
C LEU A 383 14.91 14.38 -1.42
N ILE A 384 14.25 15.52 -1.24
CA ILE A 384 14.89 16.80 -0.94
C ILE A 384 14.28 17.30 0.38
N PRO A 385 15.09 17.51 1.44
CA PRO A 385 14.56 17.97 2.71
C PRO A 385 14.04 19.41 2.58
N THR A 386 12.99 19.73 3.33
CA THR A 386 12.47 21.10 3.45
C THR A 386 12.29 21.44 4.92
N GLY A 387 12.68 22.65 5.31
CA GLY A 387 12.62 23.11 6.70
C GLY A 387 13.84 22.72 7.52
N ASP A 388 13.73 22.96 8.83
CA ASP A 388 14.85 22.85 9.78
C ASP A 388 14.92 21.47 10.46
N THR A 389 13.81 20.72 10.47
CA THR A 389 13.76 19.35 10.99
C THR A 389 14.36 18.38 9.96
N PRO A 390 15.31 17.51 10.35
CA PRO A 390 15.82 16.49 9.44
C PRO A 390 14.72 15.60 8.88
N LEU A 391 14.74 15.42 7.56
CA LEU A 391 13.87 14.48 6.88
C LEU A 391 14.42 13.08 7.08
N VAL A 392 13.67 12.24 7.79
CA VAL A 392 14.00 10.82 8.02
C VAL A 392 12.93 9.98 7.36
N VAL A 393 13.36 9.02 6.55
CA VAL A 393 12.45 8.14 5.80
C VAL A 393 12.77 6.69 6.07
N LEU A 394 11.73 5.86 6.06
CA LEU A 394 11.85 4.43 5.90
C LEU A 394 11.59 4.08 4.44
N ASP A 395 12.32 3.10 3.93
CA ASP A 395 12.10 2.60 2.59
C ASP A 395 12.21 1.07 2.55
N THR A 396 11.46 0.46 1.64
CA THR A 396 11.40 -1.00 1.52
C THR A 396 11.34 -1.49 0.09
N THR A 397 12.02 -2.60 -0.15
CA THR A 397 12.00 -3.39 -1.38
C THR A 397 11.85 -4.86 -1.03
N ILE A 398 11.41 -5.67 -2.00
CA ILE A 398 11.45 -7.13 -1.93
C ILE A 398 12.44 -7.66 -2.96
N GLN A 399 13.23 -8.66 -2.55
CA GLN A 399 14.23 -9.31 -3.40
C GLN A 399 14.56 -10.71 -2.88
N THR A 400 15.24 -11.51 -3.69
CA THR A 400 15.78 -12.80 -3.25
C THR A 400 17.22 -12.97 -3.73
N ASP A 401 18.06 -13.61 -2.91
CA ASP A 401 19.41 -14.07 -3.28
C ASP A 401 19.38 -15.45 -3.95
N HIS A 402 18.24 -16.13 -3.88
CA HIS A 402 18.03 -17.37 -4.60
C HIS A 402 18.06 -17.06 -6.09
N THR A 403 19.21 -17.31 -6.71
CA THR A 403 19.35 -17.36 -8.16
C THR A 403 18.63 -18.62 -8.66
N GLY A 404 17.30 -18.58 -8.64
CA GLY A 404 16.45 -19.60 -9.24
C GLY A 404 16.64 -19.57 -10.75
N GLY A 405 17.42 -20.52 -11.26
CA GLY A 405 17.52 -20.79 -12.69
C GLY A 405 16.18 -21.30 -13.23
N ALA A 406 15.55 -20.49 -14.07
CA ALA A 406 14.67 -20.86 -15.19
C ALA A 406 14.54 -19.59 -16.05
N ALA A 407 15.11 -19.53 -17.26
CA ALA A 407 14.67 -20.19 -18.50
C ALA A 407 13.37 -19.59 -19.04
#